data_AF-A0A929VMI4-F1
#
_entry.id   AF-A0A929VMI4-F1
#
_cell.length_a   1.000
_cell.length_b   1.000
_cell.length_c   1.000
_cell.angle_alpha   90.00
_cell.angle_beta   90.00
_cell.angle_gamma   90.00
#
_symmetry.space_group_name_H-M   'P 1'
#
loop_
_entity.id
_entity.type
_entity.pdbx_description
1 polymer ?
#
loop_
_entity_poly.entity_id
_entity_poly.type
_entity_poly.pdbx_seq_one_letter_code
_entity_poly.pdbx_strand_id
1 'polypeptide(L)' 'NEEVEKALSLGEQPIIVTAPIVRFYLKKFIEQLSSDVIVLSYNEIDPTAKIQSIGMVSA' A
#
# COMPACT_ATOMS: atom_id res chain seq x y z
N ASN A 1 5.89 6.25 11.81
CA ASN A 1 4.51 6.17 11.32
C ASN A 1 3.76 7.50 11.30
N GLU A 2 4.36 8.61 11.76
CA GLU A 2 3.73 9.94 11.72
C GLU A 2 3.28 10.35 10.30
N GLU A 3 4.04 10.04 9.26
CA GLU A 3 3.64 10.36 7.87
C GLU A 3 2.41 9.58 7.39
N VAL A 4 2.21 8.34 7.87
CA VAL A 4 1.01 7.55 7.56
C VAL A 4 -0.21 8.14 8.29
N GLU A 5 -0.04 8.49 9.57
CA GLU A 5 -1.09 9.15 10.36
C GLU A 5 -1.47 10.51 9.78
N LYS A 6 -0.47 11.27 9.32
CA LYS A 6 -0.67 12.54 8.63
C LYS A 6 -1.45 12.37 7.32
N ALA A 7 -1.07 11.41 6.48
CA ALA A 7 -1.81 11.11 5.25
C ALA A 7 -3.28 10.77 5.54
N LEU A 8 -3.52 9.92 6.55
CA LEU A 8 -4.88 9.58 7.00
C LEU A 8 -5.64 10.82 7.51
N SER A 9 -4.99 11.72 8.26
CA SER A 9 -5.61 12.96 8.74
C SER A 9 -5.97 13.95 7.62
N LEU A 10 -5.24 13.89 6.50
CA LEU A 10 -5.52 14.66 5.28
C LEU A 10 -6.60 14.01 4.40
N GLY A 11 -7.11 12.83 4.79
CA GLY A 11 -8.07 12.05 4.01
C GLY A 11 -7.44 11.30 2.83
N GLU A 12 -6.11 11.22 2.77
CA GLU A 12 -5.40 10.43 1.77
C GLU A 12 -5.40 8.96 2.19
N GLN A 13 -5.91 8.09 1.33
CA GLN A 13 -5.92 6.65 1.58
C GLN A 13 -4.55 6.05 1.20
N PRO A 14 -3.77 5.51 2.16
CA PRO A 14 -2.51 4.87 1.85
C PRO A 14 -2.73 3.56 1.08
N ILE A 15 -1.82 3.27 0.14
CA ILE A 15 -1.82 2.07 -0.68
C ILE A 15 -0.52 1.31 -0.43
N ILE A 16 -0.62 -0.01 -0.26
CA ILE A 16 0.56 -0.86 -0.16
C ILE A 16 1.00 -1.26 -1.56
N VAL A 17 2.24 -0.94 -1.91
CA VAL A 17 2.87 -1.38 -3.16
C VAL A 17 3.87 -2.49 -2.86
N THR A 18 3.80 -3.59 -3.61
CA THR A 18 4.63 -4.77 -3.39
C THR A 18 5.08 -5.46 -4.68
N ALA A 19 5.91 -6.50 -4.59
CA ALA A 19 6.34 -7.27 -5.75
C ALA A 19 5.19 -8.16 -6.30
N PRO A 20 5.08 -8.35 -7.63
CA PRO A 20 4.00 -9.13 -8.24
C PRO A 20 3.85 -10.54 -7.65
N ILE A 21 4.97 -11.21 -7.36
CA ILE A 21 4.98 -12.59 -6.85
C ILE A 21 4.35 -12.74 -5.46
N VAL A 22 4.40 -11.70 -4.62
CA VAL A 22 3.85 -11.72 -3.26
C VAL A 22 2.51 -10.99 -3.14
N ARG A 23 2.09 -10.21 -4.15
CA ARG A 23 0.87 -9.38 -4.13
C ARG A 23 -0.34 -10.16 -3.63
N PHE A 24 -0.64 -11.30 -4.26
CA PHE A 24 -1.84 -12.07 -3.96
C PHE A 24 -1.85 -12.57 -2.51
N TYR A 25 -0.72 -13.12 -2.05
CA TYR A 25 -0.59 -13.65 -0.69
C TYR A 25 -0.69 -12.53 0.36
N LEU A 26 -0.07 -11.38 0.09
CA LEU A 26 -0.13 -10.22 0.97
C LEU A 26 -1.55 -9.67 1.07
N LYS A 27 -2.26 -9.51 -0.06
CA LYS A 27 -3.65 -9.05 -0.05
C LYS A 27 -4.55 -10.00 0.74
N LYS A 28 -4.46 -11.31 0.49
CA LYS A 28 -5.23 -12.32 1.25
C LYS A 28 -4.98 -12.28 2.75
N PHE A 29 -3.72 -12.12 3.15
CA PHE A 29 -3.36 -12.01 4.56
C PHE A 29 -3.96 -10.73 5.19
N ILE A 30 -3.78 -9.59 4.53
CA ILE A 30 -4.28 -8.29 5.03
C ILE A 30 -5.80 -8.25 5.06
N GLU A 31 -6.50 -8.84 4.10
CA GLU A 31 -7.97 -8.90 4.07
C GLU A 31 -8.57 -9.62 5.28
N GLN A 32 -7.82 -10.52 5.93
CA GLN A 32 -8.24 -11.13 7.19
C GLN A 32 -8.21 -10.15 8.37
N LEU A 33 -7.43 -9.07 8.25
CA LEU A 33 -7.25 -8.04 9.27
C LEU A 33 -8.09 -6.79 8.97
N SER A 34 -8.21 -6.40 7.70
CA SER A 34 -9.00 -5.25 7.23
C SER A 34 -9.31 -5.37 5.73
N SER A 35 -10.59 -5.20 5.38
CA SER A 35 -11.06 -5.20 3.99
C SER A 35 -10.67 -3.95 3.20
N ASP A 36 -10.37 -2.85 3.90
CA ASP A 36 -10.32 -1.52 3.31
C ASP A 36 -8.91 -1.15 2.80
N VAL A 37 -7.94 -2.05 2.97
CA VAL A 37 -6.56 -1.85 2.53
C VAL A 37 -6.40 -2.25 1.07
N ILE A 38 -5.92 -1.30 0.26
CA ILE A 38 -5.58 -1.51 -1.14
C ILE A 38 -4.14 -2.02 -1.25
N VAL A 39 -3.96 -3.13 -1.96
CA VAL A 39 -2.64 -3.73 -2.23
C VAL A 39 -2.45 -3.89 -3.74
N LEU A 40 -1.45 -3.19 -4.26
CA LEU A 40 -1.05 -3.23 -5.66
C LEU A 40 0.35 -3.82 -5.80
N SER A 41 0.60 -4.47 -6.93
CA SER A 41 1.94 -4.76 -7.38
C SER A 41 2.50 -3.60 -8.21
N TYR A 42 3.83 -3.48 -8.28
CA TYR A 42 4.48 -2.49 -9.15
C TYR A 42 3.99 -2.54 -10.61
N ASN A 43 3.59 -3.71 -11.11
CA ASN A 43 3.12 -3.91 -12.48
C ASN A 43 1.68 -3.40 -12.73
N GLU A 44 0.92 -3.11 -11.68
CA GLU A 44 -0.46 -2.61 -11.77
C GLU A 44 -0.53 -1.09 -11.73
N ILE A 45 0.62 -0.41 -11.58
CA ILE A 45 0.72 1.04 -11.52
C ILE A 45 1.09 1.54 -12.92
N ASP A 46 0.39 2.59 -13.38
CA ASP A 46 0.74 3.28 -14.61
C ASP A 46 2.20 3.77 -14.54
N PRO A 47 3.07 3.44 -15.52
CA PRO A 47 4.48 3.86 -15.49
C PRO A 47 4.70 5.38 -15.41
N THR A 48 3.71 6.18 -15.78
CA THR A 48 3.73 7.65 -15.70
C THR A 48 3.25 8.20 -14.36
N ALA A 49 2.68 7.35 -13.49
CA ALA A 49 2.22 7.76 -12.18
C ALA A 49 3.38 8.19 -11.29
N LYS A 50 3.22 9.33 -10.60
CA LYS A 50 4.16 9.79 -9.58
C LYS A 50 3.84 9.10 -8.27
N ILE A 51 4.81 8.33 -7.77
CA ILE A 51 4.68 7.62 -6.49
C ILE A 51 5.46 8.37 -5.42
N GLN A 52 4.83 8.64 -4.29
CA GLN A 52 5.48 9.14 -3.09
C GLN A 52 5.43 8.06 -2.01
N SER A 53 6.60 7.58 -1.60
CA SER A 53 6.69 6.65 -0.47
C SER A 53 6.61 7.44 0.83
N ILE A 54 5.57 7.17 1.63
CA ILE A 54 5.36 7.78 2.96
C ILE A 54 5.83 6.86 4.10
N GLY A 55 6.27 5.64 3.77
CA GLY A 55 6.76 4.66 4.73
C GLY A 55 7.12 3.34 4.08
N MET A 56 7.92 2.52 4.78
CA MET A 56 8.27 1.16 4.37
C MET A 56 8.01 0.22 5.54
N VAL A 57 7.52 -0.98 5.24
CA VAL A 57 7.38 -2.04 6.24
C VAL A 57 8.75 -2.69 6.45
N SER A 58 9.27 -2.59 7.66
CA SER A 58 10.46 -3.31 8.12
C SER A 58 10.08 -4.33 9.19
N ALA A 59 10.94 -5.33 9.40
CA ALA A 59 10.85 -6.25 10.52
C ALA A 59 11.17 -5.57 11.86
#